data_AF-A0A2E8JFQ7-F1
#
_entry.id   AF-A0A2E8JFQ7-F1
#
_cell.length_a   1.000
_cell.length_b   1.000
_cell.length_c   1.000
_cell.angle_alpha   90.00
_cell.angle_beta   90.00
_cell.angle_gamma   90.00
#
_symmetry.space_group_name_H-M   'P 1'
#
loop_
_entity.id
_entity.type
_entity.pdbx_description
1 polymer ?
#
loop_
_entity_poly.entity_id
_entity_poly.type
_entity_poly.pdbx_seq_one_letter_code
_entity_poly.pdbx_strand_id
1 'polypeptide(L)'
;LGGLRQRVTRGSGDLSEAASAATRIPAGHPEAYLEAFATLYSDVADVLVNGASAHHLPNIMDGLDGMWFIEACIASSKNNGTWCERNL
;
A
#
# COMPACT_ATOMS: atom_id res chain seq x y z
N LEU A 1 10.02 7.79 -22.09
CA LEU A 1 11.06 6.85 -21.63
C LEU A 1 12.36 7.24 -22.33
N GLY A 2 13.31 7.83 -21.61
CA GLY A 2 14.55 8.40 -22.18
C GLY A 2 15.34 9.31 -21.23
N GLY A 3 15.09 9.21 -19.92
CA GLY A 3 15.79 10.01 -18.91
C GLY A 3 17.11 9.37 -18.49
N LEU A 4 17.94 10.15 -17.78
CA LEU A 4 19.17 9.66 -17.17
C LEU A 4 18.87 8.55 -16.17
N ARG A 5 19.80 7.60 -16.02
CA ARG A 5 19.74 6.56 -14.99
C ARG A 5 19.69 7.21 -13.61
N GLN A 6 18.66 6.91 -12.83
CA GLN A 6 18.53 7.34 -11.43
C GLN A 6 18.61 6.15 -10.49
N ARG A 7 19.16 6.36 -9.29
CA ARG A 7 19.10 5.41 -8.17
C ARG A 7 18.39 6.10 -7.02
N VAL A 8 17.14 5.70 -6.79
CA VAL A 8 16.33 6.18 -5.66
C VAL A 8 16.54 5.22 -4.48
N THR A 9 16.82 5.77 -3.31
CA THR A 9 17.00 5.00 -2.06
C THR A 9 16.11 5.60 -0.98
N ARG A 10 15.75 4.81 0.04
CA ARG A 10 14.96 5.33 1.17
C ARG A 10 15.61 6.57 1.78
N GLY A 11 14.80 7.58 2.07
CA GLY A 11 15.24 8.88 2.58
C GLY A 11 16.07 9.74 1.61
N SER A 12 16.14 9.41 0.32
CA SER A 12 16.80 10.28 -0.67
C SER A 12 16.00 11.56 -0.92
N GLY A 13 16.67 12.66 -1.26
CA GLY A 13 15.99 13.93 -1.58
C GLY A 13 15.07 13.88 -2.82
N ASP A 14 15.24 12.88 -3.69
CA ASP A 14 14.47 12.71 -4.92
C ASP A 14 13.22 11.81 -4.75
N LEU A 15 12.71 11.66 -3.52
CA LEU A 15 11.50 10.88 -3.25
C LEU A 15 10.23 11.64 -3.68
N SER A 16 9.18 10.89 -4.01
CA SER A 16 7.84 11.47 -4.15
C SER A 16 7.39 12.10 -2.83
N GLU A 17 6.40 12.99 -2.89
CA GLU A 17 5.81 13.62 -1.70
C GLU A 17 5.28 12.56 -0.72
N ALA A 18 4.55 11.57 -1.22
CA ALA A 18 4.04 10.45 -0.41
C ALA A 18 5.17 9.63 0.26
N ALA A 19 6.24 9.33 -0.48
CA ALA A 19 7.36 8.56 0.07
C ALA A 19 8.17 9.37 1.10
N SER A 20 8.27 10.68 0.90
CA SER A 20 8.90 11.62 1.84
C SER A 20 8.08 11.73 3.13
N ALA A 21 6.75 11.89 3.01
CA ALA A 21 5.84 11.95 4.15
C ALA A 21 5.83 10.67 5.00
N ALA A 22 5.99 9.50 4.36
CA ALA A 22 6.02 8.21 5.04
C ALA A 22 7.38 7.87 5.71
N THR A 23 8.44 8.63 5.43
CA THR A 23 9.80 8.38 5.97
C THR A 23 10.03 9.23 7.23
N ARG A 24 10.26 8.59 8.38
CA ARG A 24 10.42 9.32 9.66
C ARG A 24 11.87 9.59 10.05
N ILE A 25 12.78 8.70 9.67
CA ILE A 25 14.17 8.74 10.13
C ILE A 25 15.16 8.65 8.97
N PRO A 26 16.37 9.23 9.12
CA PRO A 26 17.35 9.29 8.02
C PRO A 26 17.75 7.91 7.49
N ALA A 27 18.18 7.90 6.23
CA ALA A 27 18.76 6.73 5.59
C ALA A 27 19.83 6.08 6.48
N GLY A 28 19.79 4.75 6.60
CA GLY A 28 20.66 3.98 7.49
C GLY A 28 20.02 3.58 8.83
N HIS A 29 18.95 4.25 9.26
CA HIS A 29 18.18 3.83 10.44
C HIS A 29 16.97 3.00 10.01
N PRO A 30 16.79 1.77 10.53
CA PRO A 30 15.72 0.89 10.09
C PRO A 30 14.35 1.43 10.54
N GLU A 31 13.44 1.57 9.58
CA GLU A 31 11.99 1.55 9.83
C GLU A 31 11.47 0.20 9.36
N ALA A 32 10.40 -0.28 9.98
CA ALA A 32 9.83 -1.57 9.70
C ALA A 32 8.32 -1.56 9.97
N TYR A 33 7.82 -2.70 10.42
CA TYR A 33 6.41 -2.98 10.61
C TYR A 33 5.69 -1.96 11.50
N LEU A 34 6.32 -1.52 12.60
CA LEU A 34 5.70 -0.58 13.53
C LEU A 34 5.51 0.81 12.90
N GLU A 35 6.51 1.30 12.16
CA GLU A 35 6.40 2.60 11.49
C GLU A 35 5.42 2.56 10.32
N ALA A 36 5.31 1.43 9.62
CA ALA A 36 4.27 1.24 8.61
C ALA A 36 2.85 1.32 9.22
N PHE A 37 2.63 0.66 10.36
CA PHE A 37 1.37 0.77 11.09
C PHE A 37 1.14 2.17 11.63
N ALA A 38 2.18 2.85 12.13
CA ALA A 38 2.07 4.23 12.55
C ALA A 38 1.63 5.15 11.40
N THR A 39 2.11 4.93 10.16
CA THR A 39 1.64 5.68 8.98
C THR A 39 0.16 5.47 8.76
N LEU A 40 -0.30 4.20 8.75
CA LEU A 40 -1.71 3.88 8.56
C LEU A 40 -2.60 4.56 9.60
N TYR A 41 -2.23 4.50 10.88
CA TYR A 41 -3.02 5.10 11.96
C TYR A 41 -2.98 6.64 11.96
N SER A 42 -1.84 7.24 11.60
CA SER A 42 -1.74 8.69 11.40
C SER A 42 -2.67 9.17 10.28
N ASP A 43 -2.65 8.49 9.13
CA ASP A 43 -3.51 8.83 7.99
C ASP A 43 -5.00 8.70 8.36
N VAL A 44 -5.37 7.64 9.10
CA VAL A 44 -6.74 7.49 9.66
C VAL A 44 -7.09 8.66 10.58
N ALA A 45 -6.19 9.05 11.48
CA ALA A 45 -6.42 10.16 12.39
C ALA A 45 -6.60 11.49 11.65
N ASP A 46 -5.83 11.74 10.59
CA ASP A 46 -5.96 12.95 9.77
C ASP A 46 -7.30 13.01 9.04
N VAL A 47 -7.80 11.89 8.54
CA VAL A 47 -9.15 11.83 7.95
C VAL A 47 -10.21 12.14 9.01
N LEU A 48 -10.12 11.53 10.19
CA LEU A 48 -11.15 11.65 11.23
C LEU A 48 -11.15 13.00 11.94
N VAL A 49 -9.98 13.56 12.21
CA VAL A 49 -9.80 14.79 13.02
C VAL A 49 -9.72 16.03 12.15
N ASN A 50 -8.98 15.94 11.04
CA ASN A 50 -8.66 17.09 10.17
C ASN A 50 -9.51 17.11 8.88
N GLY A 51 -10.36 16.11 8.64
CA GLY A 51 -11.17 16.01 7.44
C GLY A 51 -10.35 15.83 6.16
N ALA A 52 -9.15 15.27 6.28
CA ALA A 52 -8.29 14.99 5.13
C ALA A 52 -8.92 13.96 4.18
N SER A 53 -8.43 13.91 2.94
CA SER A 53 -8.88 12.92 1.96
C SER A 53 -8.43 11.51 2.36
N ALA A 54 -9.35 10.55 2.32
CA ALA A 54 -9.07 9.15 2.59
C ALA A 54 -8.44 8.38 1.41
N HIS A 55 -8.04 9.07 0.33
CA HIS A 55 -7.58 8.41 -0.92
C HIS A 55 -6.35 7.50 -0.74
N HIS A 56 -5.55 7.69 0.30
CA HIS A 56 -4.37 6.86 0.59
C HIS A 56 -4.64 5.69 1.54
N LEU A 57 -5.84 5.61 2.11
CA LEU A 57 -6.24 4.54 3.01
C LEU A 57 -6.94 3.42 2.23
N PRO A 58 -6.71 2.15 2.62
CA PRO A 58 -7.55 1.05 2.17
C PRO A 58 -9.01 1.30 2.54
N ASN A 59 -9.91 1.07 1.60
CA ASN A 59 -11.35 1.16 1.80
C ASN A 59 -12.01 -0.23 1.72
N ILE A 60 -13.34 -0.26 1.81
CA ILE A 60 -14.11 -1.51 1.80
C ILE A 60 -13.92 -2.33 0.51
N MET A 61 -13.75 -1.67 -0.64
CA MET A 61 -13.54 -2.35 -1.91
C MET A 61 -12.19 -3.09 -1.94
N ASP A 62 -11.13 -2.51 -1.35
CA ASP A 62 -9.84 -3.20 -1.22
C ASP A 62 -9.98 -4.46 -0.34
N GLY A 63 -10.82 -4.38 0.69
CA GLY A 63 -11.18 -5.53 1.53
C GLY A 63 -11.93 -6.62 0.74
N LEU A 64 -12.91 -6.22 -0.09
CA LEU A 64 -13.65 -7.14 -0.95
C LEU A 64 -12.76 -7.78 -2.02
N ASP A 65 -11.81 -7.02 -2.59
CA ASP A 65 -10.81 -7.56 -3.52
C ASP A 65 -9.98 -8.67 -2.88
N GLY A 66 -9.60 -8.51 -1.60
CA GLY A 66 -8.97 -9.57 -0.83
C GLY A 66 -9.85 -10.82 -0.69
N MET A 67 -11.16 -10.64 -0.43
CA MET A 67 -12.08 -11.77 -0.26
C MET A 67 -12.33 -12.50 -1.58
N TRP A 68 -12.56 -11.78 -2.67
CA TRP A 68 -12.72 -12.34 -4.01
C TRP A 68 -11.47 -13.06 -4.49
N PHE A 69 -10.29 -12.52 -4.17
CA PHE A 69 -9.03 -13.21 -4.46
C PHE A 69 -8.94 -14.56 -3.74
N ILE A 70 -9.26 -14.60 -2.43
CA ILE A 70 -9.25 -15.85 -1.65
C ILE A 70 -10.24 -16.86 -2.24
N GLU A 71 -11.45 -16.42 -2.58
CA GLU A 71 -12.47 -17.26 -3.22
C GLU A 71 -11.98 -17.85 -4.55
N ALA A 72 -11.40 -17.00 -5.42
CA ALA A 72 -10.87 -17.42 -6.71
C ALA A 72 -9.73 -18.45 -6.57
N CYS A 73 -8.83 -18.27 -5.59
CA CYS A 73 -7.79 -19.26 -5.29
C CYS A 73 -8.38 -20.61 -4.86
N ILE A 74 -9.42 -20.60 -4.03
CA ILE A 74 -10.11 -21.83 -3.60
C ILE A 74 -10.80 -22.51 -4.78
N ALA A 75 -11.50 -21.75 -5.63
CA ALA A 75 -12.17 -22.28 -6.81
C ALA A 75 -11.17 -22.87 -7.81
N SER A 76 -10.06 -22.17 -8.07
CA SER A 76 -8.97 -22.64 -8.92
C SER A 76 -8.38 -23.94 -8.41
N SER A 77 -8.08 -24.03 -7.11
CA SER A 77 -7.54 -25.24 -6.49
C SER A 77 -8.48 -26.45 -6.66
N LYS A 78 -9.80 -26.27 -6.47
CA LYS A 78 -10.81 -27.31 -6.68
C LYS A 78 -10.92 -27.75 -8.14
N ASN A 79 -10.60 -26.84 -9.07
CA ASN A 79 -10.66 -27.07 -10.51
C ASN A 79 -9.27 -27.37 -11.12
N ASN A 80 -8.35 -27.95 -10.33
CA ASN A 80 -7.02 -28.35 -10.79
C ASN A 80 -6.19 -27.20 -11.40
N GLY A 81 -6.29 -26.01 -10.79
CA GLY A 81 -5.46 -24.85 -11.13
C GLY A 81 -5.94 -24.04 -12.33
N THR A 82 -7.22 -24.13 -12.72
CA THR A 82 -7.76 -23.30 -13.81
C THR A 82 -7.84 -21.83 -13.43
N TRP A 83 -7.78 -20.95 -14.42
CA TRP A 83 -8.11 -19.53 -14.24
C TRP A 83 -9.56 -19.36 -13.77
N CYS A 84 -9.78 -18.42 -12.86
CA CYS A 84 -11.10 -18.06 -12.34
C CYS A 84 -11.31 -16.56 -12.55
N GLU A 85 -12.52 -16.17 -12.96
CA GLU A 85 -12.90 -14.77 -13.08
C GLU A 85 -13.23 -14.16 -11.71
N ARG A 86 -13.11 -12.84 -11.62
CA ARG A 86 -13.56 -12.09 -10.46
C ARG A 86 -15.09 -11.99 -10.52
N ASN A 87 -15.77 -12.70 -9.63
CA ASN A 87 -17.22 -12.57 -9.47
C ASN A 87 -17.51 -11.30 -8.66
N LEU A 88 -18.18 -10.33 -9.26
CA LEU A 88 -18.68 -9.11 -8.59
C LEU A 88 -20.04 -9.40 -7.94
#